data_AF-A0A072UHG6-F1
#
_entry.id   AF-A0A072UHG6-F1
#
_cell.length_a   1.000
_cell.length_b   1.000
_cell.length_c   1.000
_cell.angle_alpha   90.00
_cell.angle_beta   90.00
_cell.angle_gamma   90.00
#
_symmetry.space_group_name_H-M   'P 1'
#
loop_
_entity.id
_entity.type
_entity.pdbx_description
1 polymer ?
#
loop_
_entity_poly.entity_id
_entity_poly.type
_entity_poly.pdbx_seq_one_letter_code
_entity_poly.pdbx_strand_id
1 'polypeptide(L)' 'MPWKKVKLAFIANARKTTYNKRQKGLFKKVYELSTLCGVEACAIVYGPYEPQPKIWPSPQGVQTVLSKIQNNV' A
#
# COMPACT_ATOMS: atom_id res chain seq x y z
N MET A 1 -6.86 -2.77 -24.34
CA MET A 1 -8.16 -2.37 -23.75
C MET A 1 -8.12 -0.86 -23.55
N PRO A 2 -8.98 -0.07 -24.21
CA PRO A 2 -8.98 1.38 -24.05
C PRO A 2 -9.22 1.77 -22.59
N TRP A 3 -8.53 2.82 -22.13
CA TRP A 3 -8.62 3.29 -20.74
C TRP A 3 -10.02 3.87 -20.49
N LYS A 4 -10.79 3.21 -19.64
CA LYS A 4 -12.11 3.70 -19.20
C LYS A 4 -11.97 4.22 -17.77
N LYS A 5 -12.29 5.50 -17.57
CA LYS A 5 -12.33 6.11 -16.24
C LYS A 5 -13.31 5.33 -15.36
N VAL A 6 -12.88 4.94 -14.15
CA VAL A 6 -13.70 4.19 -13.19
C VAL A 6 -14.23 5.12 -12.08
N LYS A 7 -15.43 4.83 -11.56
CA LYS A 7 -15.96 5.49 -10.37
C LYS A 7 -15.18 5.02 -9.13
N LEU A 8 -14.80 5.94 -8.24
CA LEU A 8 -14.17 5.61 -6.96
C LEU A 8 -15.26 5.17 -5.97
N ALA A 9 -15.71 3.94 -6.10
CA ALA A 9 -16.69 3.30 -5.23
C ALA A 9 -16.27 1.85 -4.98
N PHE A 10 -16.96 1.16 -4.07
CA PHE A 10 -16.73 -0.25 -3.84
C PHE A 10 -16.94 -1.08 -5.12
N ILE A 11 -15.96 -1.94 -5.42
CA ILE A 11 -15.97 -2.77 -6.63
C ILE A 11 -16.54 -4.12 -6.26
N ALA A 12 -17.73 -4.46 -6.77
CA ALA A 12 -18.31 -5.79 -6.58
C ALA A 12 -17.64 -6.84 -7.49
N ASN A 13 -17.52 -6.54 -8.79
CA ASN A 13 -17.00 -7.45 -9.81
C ASN A 13 -15.54 -7.12 -10.15
N ALA A 14 -14.67 -8.13 -10.34
CA ALA A 14 -13.24 -7.98 -10.59
C ALA A 14 -12.40 -7.36 -9.43
N ARG A 15 -12.97 -7.26 -8.23
CA ARG A 15 -12.32 -6.67 -7.04
C ARG A 15 -10.95 -7.26 -6.74
N LYS A 16 -10.79 -8.59 -6.80
CA LYS A 16 -9.52 -9.28 -6.49
C LYS A 16 -8.40 -8.86 -7.44
N THR A 17 -8.68 -8.85 -8.74
CA THR A 17 -7.69 -8.46 -9.76
C THR A 17 -7.33 -6.97 -9.63
N THR A 18 -8.32 -6.11 -9.40
CA THR A 18 -8.06 -4.68 -9.18
C THR A 18 -7.27 -4.42 -7.90
N TYR A 19 -7.58 -5.13 -6.80
CA TYR A 19 -6.86 -5.08 -5.54
C TYR A 19 -5.38 -5.43 -5.75
N ASN A 20 -5.09 -6.59 -6.34
CA ASN A 20 -3.71 -7.04 -6.58
C ASN A 20 -2.89 -6.03 -7.42
N LYS A 21 -3.49 -5.50 -8.50
CA LYS A 21 -2.82 -4.52 -9.38
C LYS A 21 -2.56 -3.20 -8.65
N ARG A 22 -3.55 -2.67 -7.93
CA ARG A 22 -3.43 -1.39 -7.22
C ARG A 22 -2.50 -1.49 -6.01
N GLN A 23 -2.55 -2.59 -5.27
CA GLN A 23 -1.64 -2.84 -4.15
C GLN A 23 -0.17 -2.87 -4.61
N LYS A 24 0.14 -3.60 -5.69
CA LYS A 24 1.48 -3.59 -6.27
C LYS A 24 1.90 -2.19 -6.72
N GLY A 25 0.99 -1.45 -7.36
CA GLY A 25 1.23 -0.06 -7.76
C GLY A 25 1.48 0.87 -6.58
N LEU A 26 0.72 0.72 -5.49
CA LEU A 26 0.86 1.49 -4.26
C LEU A 26 2.24 1.27 -3.63
N PHE A 27 2.67 0.03 -3.44
CA PHE A 27 4.00 -0.25 -2.88
C PHE A 27 5.13 0.30 -3.75
N LYS A 28 5.01 0.21 -5.09
CA LYS A 28 5.96 0.84 -6.00
C LYS A 28 6.03 2.35 -5.79
N LYS A 29 4.87 3.01 -5.64
CA LYS A 29 4.80 4.45 -5.42
C LYS A 29 5.34 4.88 -4.06
N VAL A 30 5.10 4.10 -3.01
CA VAL A 30 5.68 4.35 -1.68
C VAL A 30 7.20 4.21 -1.72
N TYR A 31 7.72 3.17 -2.39
CA TYR A 31 9.16 3.02 -2.61
C TYR A 31 9.77 4.18 -3.40
N GLU A 32 9.16 4.56 -4.52
CA GLU A 32 9.60 5.70 -5.34
C GLU A 32 9.61 7.00 -4.52
N LEU A 33 8.54 7.28 -3.76
CA LEU A 33 8.45 8.46 -2.91
C LEU A 33 9.53 8.48 -1.83
N SER A 34 9.69 7.36 -1.11
CA SER A 34 10.69 7.22 -0.05
C SER A 34 12.11 7.42 -0.59
N THR A 35 12.39 6.85 -1.76
CA THR A 35 13.71 6.94 -2.40
C THR A 35 13.99 8.34 -2.96
N LEU A 36 13.05 8.94 -3.70
CA LEU A 36 13.25 10.21 -4.39
C LEU A 36 13.27 11.40 -3.43
N CYS A 37 12.44 11.36 -2.39
CA CYS A 37 12.32 12.46 -1.44
C CYS A 37 13.14 12.24 -0.16
N GLY A 38 13.79 11.09 0.01
CA GLY A 38 14.56 10.76 1.21
C GLY A 38 13.70 10.69 2.48
N VAL A 39 12.41 10.35 2.34
CA VAL A 39 11.47 10.29 3.45
C VAL A 39 11.27 8.86 3.94
N GLU A 40 11.14 8.69 5.25
CA GLU A 40 10.75 7.41 5.83
C GLU A 40 9.26 7.18 5.59
N ALA A 41 8.92 6.07 4.93
CA ALA A 41 7.55 5.70 4.65
C ALA A 41 7.36 4.20 4.85
N CYS A 42 6.13 3.79 5.12
CA CYS A 42 5.75 2.39 5.16
C CYS A 42 4.29 2.24 4.68
N ALA A 43 3.90 1.02 4.31
CA ALA A 43 2.52 0.74 3.90
C ALA A 43 2.05 -0.60 4.46
N ILE A 44 0.83 -0.60 5.01
CA ILE A 44 0.14 -1.78 5.54
C ILE A 44 -1.20 -1.86 4.84
N VAL A 45 -1.47 -2.96 4.12
CA VAL A 45 -2.70 -3.16 3.37
C VAL A 45 -3.38 -4.45 3.82
N TYR A 46 -4.54 -4.29 4.46
CA TYR A 46 -5.46 -5.37 4.80
C TYR A 46 -6.39 -5.65 3.62
N GLY A 47 -6.66 -6.92 3.35
CA GLY A 47 -7.61 -7.32 2.33
C GLY A 47 -8.21 -8.68 2.65
N PRO A 48 -9.42 -8.98 2.13
CA PRO A 48 -10.15 -10.21 2.46
C PRO A 48 -9.58 -11.46 1.77
N TYR A 49 -8.45 -11.34 1.07
CA TYR A 49 -7.91 -12.38 0.20
C TYR A 49 -6.72 -13.11 0.79
N GLU A 50 -6.13 -12.58 1.85
CA GLU A 50 -5.01 -13.16 2.57
C GLU A 50 -5.25 -12.98 4.07
N PRO A 51 -4.87 -13.96 4.92
CA PRO A 51 -5.06 -13.86 6.36
C PRO A 51 -4.15 -12.81 7.01
N GLN A 52 -3.00 -12.53 6.38
CA GLN A 52 -2.02 -11.56 6.87
C GLN A 52 -2.04 -10.32 5.98
N PRO A 53 -1.80 -9.12 6.55
CA PRO A 53 -1.68 -7.91 5.75
C PRO A 53 -0.44 -8.00 4.86
N LYS A 54 -0.54 -7.42 3.66
CA LYS A 54 0.65 -7.13 2.88
C LYS A 54 1.30 -5.88 3.45
N ILE A 55 2.60 -5.97 3.65
CA ILE A 55 3.38 -4.92 4.28
C ILE A 55 4.59 -4.57 3.42
N TRP A 56 4.99 -3.31 3.49
CA TRP A 56 6.20 -2.78 2.88
C TRP A 56 6.86 -1.78 3.84
N PRO A 57 8.20 -1.73 3.97
CA PRO A 57 9.19 -2.52 3.21
C PRO A 57 9.44 -3.93 3.76
N SER A 58 9.32 -4.10 5.07
CA SER A 58 9.46 -5.37 5.79
C SER A 58 8.77 -5.23 7.16
N PRO A 59 8.48 -6.32 7.88
CA PRO A 59 7.94 -6.22 9.24
C PRO A 59 8.75 -5.27 10.13
N GLN A 60 10.07 -5.43 10.16
CA GLN A 60 10.96 -4.61 10.97
C GLN A 60 10.98 -3.16 10.49
N GLY A 61 11.05 -2.93 9.18
CA GLY A 61 11.06 -1.58 8.62
C GLY A 61 9.77 -0.81 8.92
N VAL A 62 8.61 -1.48 8.85
CA VAL A 62 7.32 -0.90 9.26
C VAL A 62 7.35 -0.52 10.74
N GLN A 63 7.83 -1.41 11.61
CA GLN A 63 7.89 -1.13 13.06
C GLN A 63 8.81 0.06 13.38
N THR A 64 9.94 0.19 12.69
CA THR A 64 10.84 1.36 12.83
C THR A 64 10.15 2.66 12.45
N VAL A 65 9.34 2.68 11.39
CA VAL A 65 8.61 3.88 10.99
C VAL A 65 7.49 4.19 12.00
N LEU A 66 6.75 3.17 12.46
CA LEU A 66 5.65 3.35 13.41
C LEU A 66 6.13 3.85 14.79
N SER A 67 7.25 3.35 15.30
CA SER A 67 7.78 3.79 16.60
C SER A 67 8.12 5.28 16.59
N LYS A 68 8.63 5.81 15.47
CA LYS A 68 8.89 7.25 15.30
C LYS A 68 7.62 8.10 15.31
N ILE A 69 6.48 7.57 14.84
CA ILE A 69 5.21 8.30 14.90
C ILE A 69 4.67 8.31 16.33
N GLN A 70 4.74 7.18 17.03
CA GLN A 70 4.24 7.05 18.40
C GLN A 70 5.04 7.88 19.42
N ASN A 71 6.34 8.08 19.18
CA ASN A 71 7.21 8.89 20.03
C ASN A 71 7.14 10.40 19.74
N ASN A 72 6.35 10.83 18.75
CA ASN A 72 6.18 12.23 18.34
C ASN A 72 4.79 12.78 18.73
N VAL A 73 4.17 12.21 19.78
CA VAL A 73 2.99 12.74 20.48
C VAL A 73 3.39 13.18 21.88
#